data_AF-A0A4Y0BNB1-F1
#
_entry.id   AF-A0A4Y0BNB1-F1
#
_cell.length_a   1.000
_cell.length_b   1.000
_cell.length_c   1.000
_cell.angle_alpha   90.00
_cell.angle_beta   90.00
_cell.angle_gamma   90.00
#
_symmetry.space_group_name_H-M   'P 1'
#
loop_
_entity.id
_entity.type
_entity.pdbx_description
1 polymer ?
#
loop_
_entity_poly.entity_id
_entity_poly.type
_entity_poly.pdbx_seq_one_letter_code
_entity_poly.pdbx_strand_id
1 'polypeptide(L)'
;MPREEFNIATNDSADGSYTSQQWRSQMHDTTRDPESVDKSFARRKVGCGYSVLCVCTLLLIVFGIVLLCIGFIVVYENEGQVVATVDLFADELPPEQAIWFESNLAELRNAFRVVEENKKRARNVILFVALDSVDSSYADTRPIWESFPHLALLRPTMQEQRTPRASFNPTSMFCGIETHSHTIGFDSAVKPWEECVSAPNSTHHAASILQWAQTVGRRTGVVTNGEIVQPFPAALYAHAANASWLHSSPDPLLCPDVRSQLLHGETGKQLNVIAGTLNCPDEFCREAFESEWVNHRSVDQSTYKLSKDMGDLLDPKLDDVDYALGLYDKQQLAEPAAFYDLIVGALTVLKSPEGFLLVAIADPKVQASVSEIDAAVRATLQKLSGVLDDSLIVVVRSDARDVGSSFATVHAIGPMSHLLHRVHNQTFLTHFISYAARIGRFRDADLTNLILQII
;
A
#
# COMPACT_ATOMS: atom_id res chain seq x y z
N MET A 1 -4.36 23.37 -25.94
CA MET A 1 -5.27 22.95 -27.04
C MET A 1 -4.54 21.92 -27.87
N PRO A 2 -5.23 20.87 -28.35
CA PRO A 2 -5.16 19.47 -27.84
C PRO A 2 -4.38 18.54 -28.80
N ARG A 3 -3.74 17.45 -28.34
CA ARG A 3 -4.26 16.09 -28.04
C ARG A 3 -4.95 15.45 -29.26
N GLU A 4 -4.19 14.68 -30.03
CA GLU A 4 -4.70 13.81 -31.10
C GLU A 4 -5.08 12.45 -30.52
N GLU A 5 -6.35 12.09 -30.69
CA GLU A 5 -6.94 10.78 -30.44
C GLU A 5 -7.00 9.99 -31.75
N PHE A 6 -6.61 8.71 -31.69
CA PHE A 6 -6.83 7.74 -32.75
C PHE A 6 -8.27 7.21 -32.67
N ASN A 7 -9.07 7.50 -33.70
CA ASN A 7 -10.34 6.83 -33.99
C ASN A 7 -10.11 5.73 -35.03
N ILE A 8 -10.47 4.48 -34.71
CA ILE A 8 -10.83 3.47 -35.70
C ILE A 8 -12.11 2.80 -35.20
N ALA A 9 -13.23 3.19 -35.80
CA ALA A 9 -14.49 2.46 -35.75
C ALA A 9 -14.97 2.21 -37.18
N THR A 10 -15.48 1.01 -37.36
CA THR A 10 -15.87 0.29 -38.57
C THR A 10 -17.06 0.90 -39.30
N ASN A 11 -17.01 0.87 -40.64
CA ASN A 11 -18.19 0.92 -41.49
C ASN A 11 -18.39 -0.49 -42.09
N ASP A 12 -19.58 -1.05 -41.94
CA ASP A 12 -20.40 -1.39 -43.11
C ASP A 12 -21.85 -1.70 -42.71
N SER A 13 -22.73 -1.18 -43.55
CA SER A 13 -24.18 -1.09 -43.45
C SER A 13 -24.83 -1.92 -44.56
N ALA A 14 -25.94 -2.62 -44.28
CA ALA A 14 -27.10 -2.75 -45.19
C ALA A 14 -28.28 -3.50 -44.55
N ASP A 15 -29.34 -2.73 -44.26
CA ASP A 15 -30.78 -2.91 -44.48
C ASP A 15 -31.50 -4.27 -44.43
N GLY A 16 -32.67 -4.24 -43.76
CA GLY A 16 -33.78 -5.17 -44.02
C GLY A 16 -34.86 -5.20 -42.93
N SER A 17 -35.73 -4.19 -42.88
CA SER A 17 -36.94 -4.16 -42.03
C SER A 17 -38.11 -4.94 -42.65
N TYR A 18 -39.04 -5.48 -41.84
CA TYR A 18 -40.51 -5.30 -41.96
C TYR A 18 -41.30 -6.03 -40.85
N THR A 19 -41.81 -5.20 -39.92
CA THR A 19 -43.09 -5.18 -39.19
C THR A 19 -43.90 -6.45 -38.85
N SER A 20 -44.32 -6.46 -37.58
CA SER A 20 -45.38 -7.24 -36.95
C SER A 20 -46.75 -6.55 -37.01
N GLN A 21 -47.83 -7.32 -37.19
CA GLN A 21 -49.23 -7.02 -36.78
C GLN A 21 -49.98 -8.38 -36.68
N GLN A 22 -50.30 -8.88 -35.48
CA GLN A 22 -51.53 -8.66 -34.69
C GLN A 22 -52.82 -9.13 -35.40
N TRP A 23 -53.54 -10.13 -34.86
CA TRP A 23 -55.02 -10.19 -34.79
C TRP A 23 -55.49 -11.23 -33.76
N ARG A 24 -56.59 -10.91 -33.08
CA ARG A 24 -57.22 -11.60 -31.94
C ARG A 24 -58.63 -12.05 -32.34
N SER A 25 -59.16 -13.01 -31.57
CA SER A 25 -60.59 -13.36 -31.36
C SER A 25 -61.31 -14.16 -32.46
N GLN A 26 -61.87 -15.32 -32.11
CA GLN A 26 -63.25 -15.50 -31.59
C GLN A 26 -63.54 -17.00 -31.36
N MET A 27 -64.15 -17.32 -30.22
CA MET A 27 -64.86 -18.58 -29.99
C MET A 27 -66.24 -18.50 -30.63
N HIS A 28 -66.69 -19.58 -31.28
CA HIS A 28 -68.11 -19.95 -31.27
C HIS A 28 -68.30 -21.45 -31.50
N ASP A 29 -69.14 -21.98 -30.62
CA ASP A 29 -69.71 -23.31 -30.47
C ASP A 29 -70.63 -23.72 -31.65
N THR A 30 -70.70 -25.01 -31.99
CA THR A 30 -71.95 -25.77 -32.25
C THR A 30 -71.70 -27.22 -32.72
N THR A 31 -72.00 -28.16 -31.81
CA THR A 31 -72.81 -29.39 -31.98
C THR A 31 -72.89 -30.14 -33.32
N ARG A 32 -72.53 -31.44 -33.33
CA ARG A 32 -73.43 -32.62 -33.56
C ARG A 32 -72.65 -33.90 -33.96
N ASP A 33 -72.83 -34.94 -33.16
CA ASP A 33 -72.68 -36.38 -33.50
C ASP A 33 -73.84 -36.86 -34.42
N PRO A 34 -73.90 -38.12 -34.91
CA PRO A 34 -72.85 -39.13 -35.18
C PRO A 34 -73.01 -39.77 -36.59
N GLU A 35 -72.01 -40.47 -37.13
CA GLU A 35 -72.25 -41.73 -37.87
C GLU A 35 -70.96 -42.49 -38.22
N SER A 36 -71.08 -43.81 -38.10
CA SER A 36 -70.08 -44.84 -38.25
C SER A 36 -69.71 -45.13 -39.71
N VAL A 37 -68.42 -45.28 -40.03
CA VAL A 37 -67.96 -46.22 -41.07
C VAL A 37 -66.66 -46.88 -40.62
N ASP A 38 -66.75 -48.19 -40.41
CA ASP A 38 -65.66 -49.10 -40.14
C ASP A 38 -64.91 -49.42 -41.45
N LYS A 39 -63.60 -49.12 -41.54
CA LYS A 39 -62.68 -49.76 -42.49
C LYS A 39 -61.28 -49.93 -41.89
N SER A 40 -60.86 -51.17 -41.95
CA SER A 40 -59.66 -51.80 -41.40
C SER A 40 -58.32 -51.41 -42.06
N PHE A 41 -57.23 -51.70 -41.31
CA PHE A 41 -55.82 -51.89 -41.70
C PHE A 41 -54.92 -50.65 -41.91
N ALA A 42 -54.07 -50.33 -40.91
CA ALA A 42 -52.66 -50.77 -40.88
C ALA A 42 -51.88 -49.99 -39.81
N ARG A 43 -51.49 -50.65 -38.70
CA ARG A 43 -50.47 -50.12 -37.78
C ARG A 43 -49.11 -50.12 -38.48
N ARG A 44 -48.61 -48.94 -38.90
CA ARG A 44 -47.18 -48.75 -39.11
C ARG A 44 -46.51 -48.54 -37.75
N LYS A 45 -45.71 -49.53 -37.33
CA LYS A 45 -44.69 -49.35 -36.29
C LYS A 45 -43.66 -48.35 -36.81
N VAL A 46 -43.59 -47.15 -36.23
CA VAL A 46 -42.45 -46.25 -36.43
C VAL A 46 -41.36 -46.70 -35.46
N GLY A 47 -40.23 -47.14 -36.02
CA GLY A 47 -39.12 -47.70 -35.28
C GLY A 47 -38.48 -46.69 -34.31
N CYS A 48 -38.36 -47.12 -33.06
CA CYS A 48 -37.53 -46.51 -32.03
C CYS A 48 -36.04 -46.77 -32.33
N GLY A 49 -35.53 -46.16 -33.41
CA GLY A 49 -34.13 -46.26 -33.83
C GLY A 49 -33.46 -44.91 -34.12
N TYR A 50 -34.27 -43.86 -34.39
CA TYR A 50 -33.77 -42.53 -34.75
C TYR A 50 -33.45 -41.63 -33.55
N SER A 51 -33.95 -41.93 -32.34
CA SER A 51 -33.74 -41.09 -31.16
C SER A 51 -32.35 -41.28 -30.52
N VAL A 52 -31.89 -42.52 -30.38
CA VAL A 52 -30.58 -42.81 -29.75
C VAL A 52 -29.42 -42.36 -30.66
N LEU A 53 -29.54 -42.56 -31.97
CA LEU A 53 -28.56 -42.08 -32.96
C LEU A 53 -28.45 -40.55 -32.99
N CYS A 54 -29.56 -39.82 -32.86
CA CYS A 54 -29.55 -38.36 -32.77
C CYS A 54 -28.91 -37.85 -31.47
N VAL A 55 -29.17 -38.54 -30.35
CA VAL A 55 -28.58 -38.16 -29.05
C VAL A 55 -27.08 -38.46 -29.03
N CYS A 56 -26.65 -39.62 -29.55
CA CYS A 56 -25.23 -39.95 -29.64
C CYS A 56 -24.46 -38.99 -30.57
N THR A 57 -25.05 -38.58 -31.69
CA THR A 57 -24.42 -37.60 -32.60
C THR A 57 -24.31 -36.22 -31.98
N LEU A 58 -25.33 -35.76 -31.24
CA LEU A 58 -25.27 -34.51 -30.46
C LEU A 58 -24.17 -34.56 -29.39
N LEU A 59 -24.05 -35.65 -28.65
CA LEU A 59 -23.01 -35.81 -27.63
C LEU A 59 -21.60 -35.79 -28.22
N LEU A 60 -21.40 -36.40 -29.39
CA LEU A 60 -20.11 -36.36 -30.09
C LEU A 60 -19.76 -34.97 -30.61
N ILE A 61 -20.75 -34.21 -31.09
CA ILE A 61 -20.55 -32.82 -31.52
C ILE A 61 -20.18 -31.93 -30.33
N VAL A 62 -20.90 -32.05 -29.22
CA VAL A 62 -20.60 -31.29 -27.98
C VAL A 62 -19.20 -31.65 -27.46
N PHE A 63 -18.84 -32.94 -27.44
CA PHE A 63 -17.50 -33.37 -27.03
C PHE A 63 -16.41 -32.82 -27.96
N GLY A 64 -16.65 -32.80 -29.28
CA GLY A 64 -15.74 -32.20 -30.25
C GLY A 64 -15.56 -30.70 -30.06
N ILE A 65 -16.65 -29.96 -29.76
CA ILE A 65 -16.59 -28.53 -29.45
C ILE A 65 -15.81 -28.29 -28.17
N VAL A 66 -16.05 -29.08 -27.11
CA VAL A 66 -15.31 -28.96 -25.84
C VAL A 66 -13.82 -29.20 -26.04
N LEU A 67 -13.43 -30.23 -26.81
CA LEU A 67 -12.02 -30.49 -27.12
C LEU A 67 -11.39 -29.36 -27.94
N LEU A 68 -12.12 -28.79 -28.89
CA LEU A 68 -11.68 -27.65 -29.68
C LEU A 68 -11.51 -26.41 -28.79
N CYS A 69 -12.43 -26.15 -27.86
CA CYS A 69 -12.31 -25.08 -26.87
C CYS A 69 -11.11 -25.28 -25.93
N ILE A 70 -10.88 -26.50 -25.44
CA ILE A 70 -9.69 -26.83 -24.62
C ILE A 70 -8.42 -26.62 -25.45
N GLY A 71 -8.40 -27.04 -26.72
CA GLY A 71 -7.27 -26.81 -27.62
C GLY A 71 -6.98 -25.32 -27.82
N PHE A 72 -8.00 -24.50 -28.04
CA PHE A 72 -7.85 -23.04 -28.15
C PHE A 72 -7.39 -22.41 -26.84
N ILE A 73 -7.90 -22.85 -25.68
CA ILE A 73 -7.45 -22.36 -24.37
C ILE A 73 -5.97 -22.70 -24.14
N VAL A 74 -5.56 -23.94 -24.42
CA VAL A 74 -4.16 -24.38 -24.28
C VAL A 74 -3.25 -23.59 -25.23
N VAL A 75 -3.64 -23.41 -26.49
CA VAL A 75 -2.85 -22.62 -27.45
C VAL A 75 -2.77 -21.16 -27.01
N TYR A 76 -3.86 -20.58 -26.52
CA TYR A 76 -3.91 -19.20 -26.04
C TYR A 76 -3.07 -18.99 -24.76
N GLU A 77 -3.09 -19.94 -23.81
CA GLU A 77 -2.20 -19.91 -22.65
C GLU A 77 -0.73 -20.09 -23.06
N ASN A 78 -0.45 -20.91 -24.07
CA ASN A 78 0.91 -21.14 -24.56
C ASN A 78 1.48 -19.95 -25.34
N GLU A 79 0.65 -19.15 -26.03
CA GLU A 79 1.08 -17.89 -26.65
C GLU A 79 1.46 -16.82 -25.61
N GLY A 80 0.96 -16.92 -24.37
CA GLY A 80 1.35 -16.07 -23.25
C GLY A 80 2.71 -16.43 -22.62
N GLN A 81 3.24 -17.63 -22.89
CA GLN A 81 4.55 -18.10 -22.43
C GLN A 81 5.39 -18.62 -23.59
N VAL A 82 5.66 -17.78 -24.59
CA VAL A 82 6.78 -18.06 -25.50
C VAL A 82 8.07 -17.87 -24.70
N VAL A 83 8.53 -18.93 -24.03
CA VAL A 83 9.88 -19.01 -23.49
C VAL A 83 10.81 -19.00 -24.70
N ALA A 84 11.19 -17.80 -25.15
CA ALA A 84 12.17 -17.64 -26.21
C ALA A 84 13.47 -18.30 -25.72
N THR A 85 13.76 -19.50 -26.24
CA THR A 85 15.06 -20.13 -26.04
C THR A 85 16.05 -19.32 -26.86
N VAL A 86 16.71 -18.37 -26.21
CA VAL A 86 17.78 -17.59 -26.82
C VAL A 86 19.04 -18.45 -26.80
N ASP A 87 19.46 -18.92 -27.97
CA ASP A 87 20.74 -19.60 -28.13
C ASP A 87 21.87 -18.61 -27.83
N LEU A 88 22.58 -18.84 -26.73
CA LEU A 88 23.78 -18.09 -26.37
C LEU A 88 24.94 -18.55 -27.24
N PHE A 89 25.56 -17.62 -27.96
CA PHE A 89 26.77 -17.90 -28.73
C PHE A 89 27.92 -18.23 -27.76
N ALA A 90 28.48 -19.44 -27.88
CA ALA A 90 29.56 -19.91 -27.01
C ALA A 90 30.90 -19.41 -27.55
N ASP A 91 31.32 -18.23 -27.11
CA ASP A 91 32.68 -17.72 -27.29
C ASP A 91 33.55 -18.06 -26.07
N GLU A 92 34.81 -18.44 -26.32
CA GLU A 92 35.80 -18.63 -25.25
C GLU A 92 36.24 -17.25 -24.70
N LEU A 93 35.59 -16.81 -23.63
CA LEU A 93 35.93 -15.56 -22.94
C LEU A 93 37.16 -15.72 -22.03
N PRO A 94 38.01 -14.69 -21.91
CA PRO A 94 39.03 -14.63 -20.86
C PRO A 94 38.44 -14.87 -19.46
N PRO A 95 39.19 -15.47 -18.50
CA PRO A 95 38.65 -15.84 -17.19
C PRO A 95 37.97 -14.70 -16.43
N GLU A 96 38.51 -13.48 -16.50
CA GLU A 96 37.91 -12.29 -15.87
C GLU A 96 36.55 -11.92 -16.51
N GLN A 97 36.46 -12.00 -17.84
CA GLN A 97 35.23 -11.67 -18.57
C GLN A 97 34.15 -12.72 -18.33
N ALA A 98 34.53 -14.00 -18.22
CA ALA A 98 33.61 -15.09 -17.94
C ALA A 98 32.87 -14.88 -16.60
N ILE A 99 33.57 -14.40 -15.55
CA ILE A 99 32.97 -14.12 -14.24
C ILE A 99 31.82 -13.09 -14.36
N TRP A 100 32.07 -11.97 -15.04
CA TRP A 100 31.06 -10.92 -15.22
C TRP A 100 29.94 -11.36 -16.16
N PHE A 101 30.27 -12.11 -17.21
CA PHE A 101 29.29 -12.63 -18.15
C PHE A 101 28.31 -13.60 -17.47
N GLU A 102 28.82 -14.55 -16.68
CA GLU A 102 28.00 -15.50 -15.92
C GLU A 102 27.14 -14.80 -14.86
N SER A 103 27.70 -13.84 -14.12
CA SER A 103 26.96 -13.05 -13.12
C SER A 103 25.81 -12.27 -13.76
N ASN A 104 26.06 -11.58 -14.87
CA ASN A 104 25.04 -10.81 -15.59
C ASN A 104 24.00 -11.71 -16.26
N LEU A 105 24.39 -12.90 -16.72
CA LEU A 105 23.44 -13.89 -17.25
C LEU A 105 22.50 -14.39 -16.14
N ALA A 106 23.00 -14.56 -14.92
CA ALA A 106 22.16 -14.88 -13.76
C ALA A 106 21.21 -13.73 -13.41
N GLU A 107 21.66 -12.48 -13.43
CA GLU A 107 20.79 -11.31 -13.23
C GLU A 107 19.73 -11.19 -14.34
N LEU A 108 20.09 -11.41 -15.60
CA LEU A 108 19.15 -11.42 -16.73
C LEU A 108 18.09 -12.53 -16.59
N ARG A 109 18.50 -13.74 -16.20
CA ARG A 109 17.57 -14.85 -15.91
C ARG A 109 16.61 -14.48 -14.78
N ASN A 110 17.10 -13.79 -13.75
CA ASN A 110 16.24 -13.29 -12.67
C ASN A 110 15.27 -12.21 -13.17
N ALA A 111 15.70 -11.32 -14.07
CA ALA A 111 14.84 -10.29 -14.67
C ALA A 111 13.72 -10.87 -15.54
N PHE A 112 13.94 -12.04 -16.15
CA PHE A 112 12.90 -12.78 -16.88
C PHE A 112 11.88 -13.49 -15.98
N ARG A 113 12.12 -13.59 -14.66
CA ARG A 113 11.09 -14.14 -13.75
C ARG A 113 9.90 -13.18 -13.78
N VAL A 114 8.82 -13.62 -14.40
CA VAL A 114 7.52 -12.95 -14.31
C VAL A 114 7.13 -12.92 -12.85
N VAL A 115 7.21 -11.74 -12.23
CA VAL A 115 6.63 -11.51 -10.92
C VAL A 115 5.13 -11.37 -11.15
N GLU A 116 4.36 -12.39 -10.76
CA GLU A 116 2.90 -12.28 -10.79
C GLU A 116 2.45 -11.06 -10.00
N GLU A 117 1.62 -10.23 -10.62
CA GLU A 117 1.09 -9.03 -9.99
C GLU A 117 0.22 -9.42 -8.79
N ASN A 118 0.73 -9.22 -7.57
CA ASN A 118 -0.07 -9.41 -6.38
C ASN A 118 -1.14 -8.32 -6.29
N LYS A 119 -2.37 -8.63 -6.69
CA LYS A 119 -3.55 -7.72 -6.66
C LYS A 119 -4.41 -7.87 -5.40
N LYS A 120 -3.90 -8.54 -4.37
CA LYS A 120 -4.61 -8.69 -3.08
C LYS A 120 -4.72 -7.34 -2.37
N ARG A 121 -5.51 -7.31 -1.29
CA ARG A 121 -5.52 -6.19 -0.34
C ARG A 121 -4.39 -6.37 0.66
N ALA A 122 -3.56 -5.34 0.87
CA ALA A 122 -2.60 -5.32 1.97
C ALA A 122 -3.33 -5.24 3.31
N ARG A 123 -3.24 -6.28 4.14
CA ARG A 123 -3.70 -6.27 5.54
C ARG A 123 -2.66 -5.65 6.46
N ASN A 124 -1.39 -5.88 6.19
CA ASN A 124 -0.31 -5.28 6.95
C ASN A 124 0.46 -4.33 6.04
N VAL A 125 0.82 -3.16 6.54
CA VAL A 125 1.65 -2.19 5.83
C VAL A 125 2.78 -1.76 6.74
N ILE A 126 4.01 -1.85 6.25
CA ILE A 126 5.20 -1.39 6.95
C ILE A 126 5.95 -0.44 6.02
N LEU A 127 6.09 0.80 6.46
CA LEU A 127 6.77 1.85 5.73
C LEU A 127 8.02 2.27 6.48
N PHE A 128 9.19 1.94 5.92
CA PHE A 128 10.49 2.43 6.38
C PHE A 128 10.82 3.73 5.64
N VAL A 129 11.18 4.77 6.38
CA VAL A 129 11.57 6.08 5.85
C VAL A 129 12.95 6.44 6.38
N ALA A 130 13.95 6.45 5.50
CA ALA A 130 15.33 6.81 5.79
C ALA A 130 15.80 7.87 4.80
N LEU A 131 15.32 9.09 4.99
CA LEU A 131 15.66 10.23 4.14
C LEU A 131 16.90 10.93 4.66
N ASP A 132 17.72 11.41 3.73
CA ASP A 132 18.97 12.12 4.00
C ASP A 132 19.88 11.32 4.95
N SER A 133 19.83 9.99 4.80
CA SER A 133 20.64 9.06 5.58
C SER A 133 22.11 9.20 5.17
N VAL A 134 23.01 9.21 6.15
CA VAL A 134 24.44 9.25 5.88
C VAL A 134 24.86 7.89 5.35
N ASP A 135 25.26 7.87 4.08
CA ASP A 135 25.83 6.69 3.44
C ASP A 135 27.09 6.23 4.20
N SER A 136 26.96 5.10 4.89
CA SER A 136 28.10 4.35 5.41
C SER A 136 28.75 3.65 4.22
N SER A 137 29.76 4.31 3.63
CA SER A 137 30.76 3.79 2.69
C SER A 137 30.51 2.36 2.22
N TYR A 138 30.08 2.19 0.96
CA TYR A 138 30.07 0.92 0.19
C TYR A 138 30.16 -0.33 1.09
N ALA A 139 29.08 -0.63 1.81
CA ALA A 139 29.00 -1.91 2.48
C ALA A 139 29.16 -3.00 1.41
N ASP A 140 30.07 -3.94 1.64
CA ASP A 140 30.41 -5.04 0.70
C ASP A 140 29.18 -5.94 0.38
N THR A 141 28.08 -5.74 1.12
CA THR A 141 26.83 -6.49 1.02
C THR A 141 25.67 -5.58 0.59
N ARG A 142 25.01 -5.95 -0.52
CA ARG A 142 23.76 -5.33 -0.98
C ARG A 142 22.64 -5.53 0.06
N PRO A 143 21.92 -4.45 0.47
CA PRO A 143 20.76 -4.57 1.35
C PRO A 143 19.65 -5.42 0.74
N ILE A 144 18.85 -6.07 1.58
CA ILE A 144 17.79 -7.00 1.18
C ILE A 144 16.68 -6.32 0.37
N TRP A 145 16.37 -5.06 0.63
CA TRP A 145 15.33 -4.34 -0.12
C TRP A 145 15.74 -4.07 -1.58
N GLU A 146 17.03 -4.12 -1.92
CA GLU A 146 17.47 -4.05 -3.33
C GLU A 146 17.05 -5.30 -4.12
N SER A 147 16.71 -6.40 -3.44
CA SER A 147 16.12 -7.59 -4.06
C SER A 147 14.60 -7.53 -4.20
N PHE A 148 13.96 -6.45 -3.73
CA PHE A 148 12.51 -6.30 -3.89
C PHE A 148 12.13 -6.18 -5.37
N PRO A 149 11.01 -6.79 -5.79
CA PRO A 149 10.66 -6.90 -7.20
C PRO A 149 10.27 -5.55 -7.85
N HIS A 150 9.96 -4.53 -7.06
CA HIS A 150 9.49 -3.25 -7.56
C HIS A 150 10.26 -2.08 -6.96
N LEU A 151 10.61 -1.14 -7.85
CA LEU A 151 11.42 0.03 -7.57
C LEU A 151 10.84 1.24 -8.32
N ALA A 152 10.72 2.36 -7.61
CA ALA A 152 10.42 3.66 -8.19
C ALA A 152 11.30 4.77 -7.60
N LEU A 153 11.33 5.91 -8.27
CA LEU A 153 11.90 7.15 -7.76
C LEU A 153 10.79 8.08 -7.25
N LEU A 154 11.01 8.68 -6.09
CA LEU A 154 10.10 9.63 -5.46
C LEU A 154 10.67 11.04 -5.57
N ARG A 155 9.91 11.94 -6.20
CA ARG A 155 10.27 13.34 -6.39
C ARG A 155 9.88 14.16 -5.16
N PRO A 156 10.84 14.89 -4.54
CA PRO A 156 10.54 15.85 -3.48
C PRO A 156 9.83 17.10 -4.00
N THR A 157 9.26 17.90 -3.10
CA THR A 157 8.62 19.18 -3.45
C THR A 157 9.68 20.27 -3.56
N MET A 158 9.50 21.18 -4.51
CA MET A 158 10.35 22.36 -4.66
C MET A 158 9.91 23.43 -3.65
N GLN A 159 10.82 23.87 -2.78
CA GLN A 159 10.58 25.04 -1.92
C GLN A 159 10.92 26.33 -2.68
N GLU A 160 9.94 27.23 -2.77
CA GLU A 160 10.14 28.59 -3.28
C GLU A 160 10.80 29.46 -2.20
N GLN A 161 12.14 29.40 -2.12
CA GLN A 161 12.97 30.34 -1.37
C GLN A 161 13.83 31.19 -2.32
N ARG A 162 14.60 32.15 -1.79
CA ARG A 162 15.58 32.93 -2.58
C ARG A 162 16.55 32.04 -3.38
N THR A 163 16.78 30.82 -2.91
CA THR A 163 17.45 29.72 -3.63
C THR A 163 16.54 28.50 -3.59
N PRO A 164 16.00 28.02 -4.73
CA PRO A 164 15.16 26.83 -4.77
C PRO A 164 15.92 25.62 -4.22
N ARG A 165 15.32 24.93 -3.24
CA ARG A 165 15.81 23.65 -2.73
C ARG A 165 14.65 22.67 -2.79
N ALA A 166 14.91 21.45 -3.25
CA ALA A 166 13.91 20.40 -3.14
C ALA A 166 14.08 19.66 -1.83
N SER A 167 12.98 19.41 -1.14
CA SER A 167 12.96 18.64 0.10
C SER A 167 11.66 17.85 0.20
N PHE A 168 11.71 16.74 0.92
CA PHE A 168 10.50 16.00 1.24
C PHE A 168 9.67 16.76 2.28
N ASN A 169 8.37 16.81 2.05
CA ASN A 169 7.42 17.48 2.93
C ASN A 169 6.65 16.37 3.68
N PRO A 170 6.68 16.34 5.02
CA PRO A 170 5.98 15.32 5.81
C PRO A 170 4.50 15.15 5.47
N THR A 171 3.78 16.27 5.34
CA THR A 171 2.36 16.26 5.02
C THR A 171 2.12 15.75 3.61
N SER A 172 2.94 16.16 2.64
CA SER A 172 2.86 15.61 1.28
C SER A 172 3.10 14.10 1.27
N MET A 173 4.10 13.62 2.01
CA MET A 173 4.47 12.21 2.05
C MET A 173 3.42 11.34 2.74
N PHE A 174 2.81 11.79 3.84
CA PHE A 174 1.94 10.97 4.70
C PHE A 174 0.44 11.28 4.61
N CYS A 175 0.05 12.41 4.01
CA CYS A 175 -1.35 12.78 3.78
C CYS A 175 -1.71 12.83 2.29
N GLY A 176 -0.71 12.76 1.39
CA GLY A 176 -0.93 12.64 -0.05
C GLY A 176 -1.40 13.92 -0.74
N ILE A 177 -1.14 15.10 -0.17
CA ILE A 177 -1.49 16.41 -0.75
C ILE A 177 -0.29 17.35 -0.77
N GLU A 178 -0.15 18.17 -1.82
CA GLU A 178 0.87 19.22 -1.79
C GLU A 178 0.45 20.35 -0.85
N THR A 179 1.39 20.81 -0.03
CA THR A 179 1.15 21.86 0.96
C THR A 179 2.36 22.78 1.09
N HIS A 180 2.18 23.86 1.85
CA HIS A 180 3.26 24.76 2.19
C HIS A 180 4.30 24.07 3.09
N SER A 181 5.53 24.57 3.03
CA SER A 181 6.55 24.18 4.00
C SER A 181 6.27 24.85 5.34
N HIS A 182 6.76 24.25 6.42
CA HIS A 182 6.58 24.72 7.80
C HIS A 182 5.17 24.57 8.41
N THR A 183 4.24 23.93 7.70
CA THR A 183 2.95 23.47 8.25
C THR A 183 2.93 21.96 8.38
N ILE A 184 2.25 21.42 9.38
CA ILE A 184 2.07 19.98 9.62
C ILE A 184 0.59 19.64 9.49
N GLY A 185 0.27 18.69 8.61
CA GLY A 185 -1.09 18.15 8.48
C GLY A 185 -2.13 19.10 7.89
N PHE A 186 -1.75 20.25 7.34
CA PHE A 186 -2.68 21.17 6.67
C PHE A 186 -2.53 21.15 5.15
N ASP A 187 -3.63 21.44 4.46
CA ASP A 187 -3.58 21.77 3.03
C ASP A 187 -2.89 23.13 2.77
N SER A 188 -2.70 23.47 1.50
CA SER A 188 -2.06 24.73 1.10
C SER A 188 -2.90 25.99 1.33
N ALA A 189 -4.14 25.88 1.79
CA ALA A 189 -4.93 27.06 2.15
C ALA A 189 -4.44 27.68 3.47
N VAL A 190 -3.85 26.87 4.35
CA VAL A 190 -3.25 27.33 5.60
C VAL A 190 -1.82 27.77 5.33
N LYS A 191 -1.56 29.06 5.51
CA LYS A 191 -0.21 29.62 5.43
C LYS A 191 0.56 29.35 6.72
N PRO A 192 1.89 29.21 6.68
CA PRO A 192 2.70 29.17 7.88
C PRO A 192 2.64 30.54 8.58
N TRP A 193 2.28 30.56 9.85
CA TRP A 193 2.21 31.77 10.67
C TRP A 193 2.99 31.58 11.98
N GLU A 194 3.55 32.67 12.51
CA GLU A 194 4.17 32.68 13.84
C GLU A 194 3.14 32.84 14.96
N GLU A 195 1.98 33.44 14.67
CA GLU A 195 0.93 33.74 15.65
C GLU A 195 -0.28 32.82 15.45
N CYS A 196 -0.76 32.22 16.54
CA CYS A 196 -2.05 31.51 16.57
C CYS A 196 -3.19 32.54 16.63
N VAL A 197 -3.53 33.17 15.49
CA VAL A 197 -4.61 34.17 15.42
C VAL A 197 -6.00 33.51 15.41
N SER A 198 -6.09 32.30 14.85
CA SER A 198 -7.31 31.47 14.84
C SER A 198 -6.94 30.02 14.56
N ALA A 199 -7.61 29.07 15.21
CA ALA A 199 -7.54 27.66 14.80
C ALA A 199 -7.93 27.56 13.32
N PRO A 200 -7.08 27.00 12.44
CA PRO A 200 -7.48 26.77 11.07
C PRO A 200 -8.72 25.88 11.04
N ASN A 201 -9.64 26.15 10.13
CA ASN A 201 -10.87 25.36 10.01
C ASN A 201 -10.52 23.87 9.84
N SER A 202 -11.24 22.99 10.54
CA SER A 202 -11.04 21.54 10.46
C SER A 202 -11.18 20.99 9.04
N THR A 203 -11.86 21.71 8.14
CA THR A 203 -11.93 21.39 6.71
C THR A 203 -10.57 21.39 6.00
N HIS A 204 -9.56 22.08 6.56
CA HIS A 204 -8.20 22.14 6.02
C HIS A 204 -7.27 21.08 6.63
N HIS A 205 -7.76 20.28 7.59
CA HIS A 205 -6.98 19.19 8.16
C HIS A 205 -6.82 18.08 7.10
N ALA A 206 -5.58 17.80 6.77
CA ALA A 206 -5.19 16.66 5.97
C ALA A 206 -5.13 15.43 6.88
N ALA A 207 -5.94 14.43 6.56
CA ALA A 207 -5.89 13.15 7.25
C ALA A 207 -4.68 12.33 6.78
N SER A 208 -3.97 11.74 7.73
CA SER A 208 -2.78 10.92 7.46
C SER A 208 -3.13 9.47 7.10
N ILE A 209 -2.16 8.73 6.57
CA ILE A 209 -2.27 7.27 6.38
C ILE A 209 -2.58 6.51 7.68
N LEU A 210 -2.11 6.96 8.84
CA LEU A 210 -2.44 6.32 10.13
C LEU A 210 -3.88 6.61 10.53
N GLN A 211 -4.34 7.85 10.38
CA GLN A 211 -5.73 8.20 10.65
C GLN A 211 -6.67 7.37 9.75
N TRP A 212 -6.34 7.20 8.47
CA TRP A 212 -7.10 6.34 7.57
C TRP A 212 -7.08 4.87 7.98
N ALA A 213 -5.94 4.35 8.44
CA ALA A 213 -5.84 2.98 8.94
C ALA A 213 -6.70 2.78 10.20
N GLN A 214 -6.69 3.74 11.14
CA GLN A 214 -7.53 3.69 12.34
C GLN A 214 -9.03 3.67 11.99
N THR A 215 -9.46 4.43 10.97
CA THR A 215 -10.89 4.46 10.56
C THR A 215 -11.43 3.12 10.04
N VAL A 216 -10.55 2.16 9.73
CA VAL A 216 -10.91 0.80 9.32
C VAL A 216 -10.57 -0.25 10.39
N GLY A 217 -10.27 0.17 11.62
CA GLY A 217 -9.99 -0.72 12.75
C GLY A 217 -8.59 -1.34 12.75
N ARG A 218 -7.65 -0.85 11.93
CA ARG A 218 -6.27 -1.35 11.93
C ARG A 218 -5.49 -0.80 13.12
N ARG A 219 -4.63 -1.65 13.68
CA ARG A 219 -3.64 -1.17 14.65
C ARG A 219 -2.64 -0.24 13.95
N THR A 220 -2.21 0.81 14.65
CA THR A 220 -1.31 1.81 14.07
C THR A 220 -0.12 2.08 14.96
N GLY A 221 1.05 2.23 14.36
CA GLY A 221 2.28 2.52 15.09
C GLY A 221 3.18 3.49 14.36
N VAL A 222 3.84 4.33 15.14
CA VAL A 222 4.92 5.20 14.68
C VAL A 222 6.13 4.96 15.56
N VAL A 223 7.26 4.65 14.93
CA VAL A 223 8.55 4.50 15.61
C VAL A 223 9.62 5.34 14.95
N THR A 224 10.51 5.90 15.74
CA THR A 224 11.68 6.61 15.24
C THR A 224 12.83 6.52 16.21
N ASN A 225 14.07 6.48 15.70
CA ASN A 225 15.27 6.68 16.53
C ASN A 225 15.52 8.16 16.86
N GLY A 226 14.71 9.08 16.32
CA GLY A 226 14.73 10.51 16.61
C GLY A 226 13.66 10.95 17.61
N GLU A 227 13.16 12.16 17.45
CA GLU A 227 12.14 12.73 18.34
C GLU A 227 10.73 12.61 17.75
N ILE A 228 9.80 12.05 18.54
CA ILE A 228 8.45 11.67 18.09
C ILE A 228 7.55 12.86 17.74
N VAL A 229 7.91 14.05 18.20
CA VAL A 229 7.19 15.31 17.90
C VAL A 229 7.76 16.03 16.68
N GLN A 230 8.87 15.57 16.10
CA GLN A 230 9.44 16.20 14.90
C GLN A 230 8.50 16.12 13.70
N PRO A 231 8.65 16.99 12.68
CA PRO A 231 7.66 17.13 11.61
C PRO A 231 7.30 15.83 10.85
N PHE A 232 8.25 14.93 10.61
CA PHE A 232 7.99 13.65 9.91
C PHE A 232 7.07 12.74 10.73
N PRO A 233 7.41 12.36 11.98
CA PRO A 233 6.47 11.65 12.84
C PRO A 233 5.15 12.42 13.09
N ALA A 234 5.22 13.74 13.34
CA ALA A 234 4.08 14.57 13.67
C ALA A 234 3.00 14.61 12.58
N ALA A 235 3.40 14.64 11.31
CA ALA A 235 2.45 14.63 10.19
C ALA A 235 1.59 13.35 10.11
N LEU A 236 1.93 12.31 10.88
CA LEU A 236 1.12 11.12 10.99
C LEU A 236 -0.06 11.28 11.97
N TYR A 237 -0.05 12.28 12.86
CA TYR A 237 -1.07 12.40 13.90
C TYR A 237 -1.51 13.83 14.28
N ALA A 238 -0.74 14.86 13.93
CA ALA A 238 -0.95 16.24 14.38
C ALA A 238 -1.23 17.22 13.23
N HIS A 239 -1.84 18.34 13.60
CA HIS A 239 -2.21 19.46 12.76
C HIS A 239 -1.66 20.75 13.38
N ALA A 240 -0.57 21.31 12.82
CA ALA A 240 0.07 22.52 13.34
C ALA A 240 0.37 23.51 12.21
N ALA A 241 -0.11 24.75 12.36
CA ALA A 241 0.15 25.82 11.39
C ALA A 241 1.63 26.28 11.40
N ASN A 242 2.37 25.91 12.45
CA ASN A 242 3.80 26.13 12.55
C ASN A 242 4.47 24.85 13.04
N ALA A 243 5.38 24.31 12.23
CA ALA A 243 6.10 23.08 12.52
C ALA A 243 7.07 23.19 13.71
N SER A 244 7.28 24.40 14.27
CA SER A 244 8.08 24.62 15.48
C SER A 244 7.31 24.45 16.78
N TRP A 245 5.97 24.37 16.75
CA TRP A 245 5.12 24.21 17.94
C TRP A 245 5.12 22.77 18.45
N LEU A 246 6.30 22.27 18.82
CA LEU A 246 6.54 20.88 19.18
C LEU A 246 6.03 20.53 20.58
N HIS A 247 6.38 21.37 21.55
CA HIS A 247 6.12 21.16 22.99
C HIS A 247 5.29 22.28 23.61
N SER A 248 5.23 23.43 22.94
CA SER A 248 4.48 24.61 23.33
C SER A 248 3.99 25.35 22.10
N SER A 249 2.89 26.07 22.27
CA SER A 249 2.30 26.92 21.24
C SER A 249 1.85 28.25 21.85
N PRO A 250 1.59 29.29 21.05
CA PRO A 250 1.14 30.60 21.55
C PRO A 250 -0.20 30.53 22.30
N ASP A 251 -1.10 29.64 21.88
CA ASP A 251 -2.39 29.39 22.53
C ASP A 251 -2.68 27.88 22.50
N PRO A 252 -2.48 27.15 23.61
CA PRO A 252 -2.69 25.71 23.66
C PRO A 252 -4.13 25.25 23.48
N LEU A 253 -5.12 26.12 23.75
CA LEU A 253 -6.54 25.78 23.61
C LEU A 253 -6.98 25.89 22.15
N LEU A 254 -6.44 26.86 21.43
CA LEU A 254 -6.80 27.15 20.04
C LEU A 254 -5.88 26.45 19.03
N CYS A 255 -4.57 26.45 19.30
CA CYS A 255 -3.55 25.79 18.49
C CYS A 255 -2.73 24.85 19.39
N PRO A 256 -3.22 23.66 19.74
CA PRO A 256 -2.48 22.75 20.59
C PRO A 256 -1.13 22.38 19.95
N ASP A 257 -0.08 22.28 20.77
CA ASP A 257 1.23 21.82 20.31
C ASP A 257 1.22 20.33 19.93
N VAL A 258 2.24 19.90 19.19
CA VAL A 258 2.33 18.54 18.65
C VAL A 258 2.33 17.49 19.77
N ARG A 259 3.05 17.71 20.87
CA ARG A 259 3.07 16.79 22.01
C ARG A 259 1.68 16.61 22.62
N SER A 260 0.95 17.70 22.84
CA SER A 260 -0.44 17.63 23.32
C SER A 260 -1.36 16.90 22.33
N GLN A 261 -1.17 17.08 21.02
CA GLN A 261 -1.92 16.34 20.00
C GLN A 261 -1.56 14.86 19.93
N LEU A 262 -0.32 14.46 20.25
CA LEU A 262 0.06 13.05 20.38
C LEU A 262 -0.73 12.37 21.52
N LEU A 263 -0.97 13.09 22.62
CA LEU A 263 -1.61 12.56 23.81
C LEU A 263 -3.15 12.60 23.76
N HIS A 264 -3.70 13.71 23.28
CA HIS A 264 -5.15 13.99 23.31
C HIS A 264 -5.80 14.03 21.93
N GLY A 265 -5.00 14.21 20.87
CA GLY A 265 -5.52 14.29 19.51
C GLY A 265 -6.17 12.99 19.06
N GLU A 266 -7.14 13.09 18.15
CA GLU A 266 -7.94 11.96 17.71
C GLU A 266 -7.10 10.80 17.17
N THR A 267 -6.06 11.11 16.39
CA THR A 267 -5.15 10.12 15.82
C THR A 267 -4.11 9.66 16.83
N GLY A 268 -3.50 10.61 17.57
CA GLY A 268 -2.41 10.34 18.51
C GLY A 268 -2.82 9.40 19.64
N LYS A 269 -3.97 9.67 20.28
CA LYS A 269 -4.50 8.85 21.38
C LYS A 269 -4.83 7.41 20.98
N GLN A 270 -5.01 7.14 19.69
CA GLN A 270 -5.36 5.82 19.14
C GLN A 270 -4.14 5.04 18.62
N LEU A 271 -2.93 5.61 18.66
CA LEU A 271 -1.72 4.89 18.27
C LEU A 271 -1.46 3.75 19.26
N ASN A 272 -1.38 2.53 18.73
CA ASN A 272 -1.06 1.31 19.48
C ASN A 272 0.42 1.26 19.86
N VAL A 273 1.31 1.74 19.00
CA VAL A 273 2.75 1.79 19.32
C VAL A 273 3.28 3.19 19.07
N ILE A 274 3.91 3.76 20.10
CA ILE A 274 4.64 5.02 20.03
C ILE A 274 6.03 4.75 20.57
N ALA A 275 7.06 4.93 19.74
CA ALA A 275 8.43 4.77 20.21
C ALA A 275 9.41 5.79 19.61
N GLY A 276 10.26 6.37 20.46
CA GLY A 276 11.30 7.33 20.07
C GLY A 276 11.78 8.15 21.24
N THR A 277 12.35 9.33 20.99
CA THR A 277 12.65 10.30 22.05
C THR A 277 11.53 11.33 22.20
N LEU A 278 11.42 11.89 23.40
CA LEU A 278 10.62 13.08 23.68
C LEU A 278 11.47 14.03 24.51
N ASN A 279 12.15 14.98 23.84
CA ASN A 279 13.13 15.87 24.48
C ASN A 279 12.46 17.18 24.86
N CYS A 280 11.60 17.11 25.87
CA CYS A 280 10.95 18.30 26.37
C CYS A 280 11.96 19.31 26.96
N PRO A 281 11.66 20.62 26.89
CA PRO A 281 12.43 21.63 27.58
C PRO A 281 12.29 21.56 29.11
N ASP A 282 11.15 21.09 29.62
CA ASP A 282 10.89 20.96 31.05
C ASP A 282 11.36 19.61 31.60
N GLU A 283 11.99 19.62 32.79
CA GLU A 283 12.66 18.48 33.41
C GLU A 283 11.74 17.25 33.60
N PHE A 284 10.45 17.44 33.88
CA PHE A 284 9.49 16.36 34.17
C PHE A 284 8.46 16.12 33.06
N CYS A 285 8.65 16.72 31.89
CA CYS A 285 7.62 16.66 30.84
C CYS A 285 7.44 15.26 30.24
N ARG A 286 8.50 14.44 30.22
CA ARG A 286 8.39 13.04 29.77
C ARG A 286 7.59 12.21 30.77
N GLU A 287 7.91 12.31 32.05
CA GLU A 287 7.23 11.59 33.12
C GLU A 287 5.76 12.02 33.24
N ALA A 288 5.47 13.31 33.06
CA ALA A 288 4.11 13.83 33.00
C ALA A 288 3.34 13.24 31.81
N PHE A 289 3.95 13.24 30.62
CA PHE A 289 3.37 12.63 29.42
C PHE A 289 3.08 11.14 29.63
N GLU A 290 4.06 10.37 30.13
CA GLU A 290 3.90 8.94 30.40
C GLU A 290 2.80 8.68 31.43
N SER A 291 2.75 9.45 32.51
CA SER A 291 1.74 9.29 33.55
C SER A 291 0.34 9.56 33.02
N GLU A 292 0.17 10.58 32.19
CA GLU A 292 -1.13 10.91 31.61
C GLU A 292 -1.55 9.91 30.53
N TRP A 293 -0.60 9.44 29.71
CA TRP A 293 -0.84 8.38 28.74
C TRP A 293 -1.28 7.08 29.43
N VAL A 294 -0.62 6.70 30.53
CA VAL A 294 -1.00 5.54 31.35
C VAL A 294 -2.39 5.72 31.96
N ASN A 295 -2.72 6.93 32.41
CA ASN A 295 -4.03 7.23 32.96
C ASN A 295 -5.14 7.02 31.92
N HIS A 296 -4.96 7.49 30.68
CA HIS A 296 -5.92 7.22 29.60
C HIS A 296 -6.14 5.72 29.38
N ARG A 297 -5.07 4.91 29.33
CA ARG A 297 -5.20 3.45 29.14
C ARG A 297 -5.88 2.76 30.33
N SER A 298 -5.64 3.26 31.53
CA SER A 298 -6.29 2.75 32.75
C SER A 298 -7.79 3.05 32.78
N VAL A 299 -8.19 4.25 32.34
CA VAL A 299 -9.60 4.64 32.22
C VAL A 299 -10.31 3.83 31.13
N ASP A 300 -9.64 3.59 29.99
CA ASP A 300 -10.17 2.82 28.86
C ASP A 300 -10.07 1.29 29.08
N GLN A 301 -9.55 0.85 30.23
CA GLN A 301 -9.32 -0.57 30.57
C GLN A 301 -8.52 -1.36 29.52
N SER A 302 -7.66 -0.68 28.78
CA SER A 302 -6.82 -1.29 27.73
C SER A 302 -5.54 -1.87 28.33
N THR A 303 -5.04 -2.98 27.78
CA THR A 303 -3.73 -3.52 28.21
C THR A 303 -2.61 -2.67 27.62
N TYR A 304 -1.60 -2.35 28.44
CA TYR A 304 -0.49 -1.52 27.98
C TYR A 304 0.86 -1.94 28.53
N LYS A 305 1.93 -1.60 27.79
CA LYS A 305 3.32 -1.70 28.21
C LYS A 305 3.99 -0.33 28.12
N LEU A 306 4.45 0.17 29.26
CA LEU A 306 5.41 1.27 29.32
C LEU A 306 6.83 0.66 29.30
N SER A 307 7.55 0.86 28.21
CA SER A 307 8.91 0.37 28.00
C SER A 307 9.90 1.45 28.41
N LYS A 308 10.73 1.16 29.41
CA LYS A 308 11.77 2.08 29.88
C LYS A 308 13.12 1.78 29.24
N ASP A 309 13.32 0.53 28.86
CA ASP A 309 14.51 0.04 28.17
C ASP A 309 14.14 -0.59 26.83
N MET A 310 15.05 -0.55 25.84
CA MET A 310 14.83 -1.18 24.52
C MET A 310 14.38 -2.65 24.64
N GLY A 311 15.00 -3.39 25.56
CA GLY A 311 14.70 -4.81 25.78
C GLY A 311 13.27 -5.09 26.25
N ASP A 312 12.60 -4.13 26.90
CA ASP A 312 11.20 -4.27 27.29
C ASP A 312 10.27 -4.42 26.09
N LEU A 313 10.60 -3.77 24.96
CA LEU A 313 9.79 -3.80 23.75
C LEU A 313 10.00 -5.11 22.95
N LEU A 314 11.06 -5.85 23.25
CA LEU A 314 11.37 -7.14 22.64
C LEU A 314 10.74 -8.34 23.36
N ASP A 315 10.02 -8.10 24.46
CA ASP A 315 9.36 -9.18 25.21
C ASP A 315 8.34 -9.90 24.29
N PRO A 316 8.48 -11.22 24.07
CA PRO A 316 7.56 -11.97 23.22
C PRO A 316 6.12 -12.00 23.74
N LYS A 317 5.89 -11.67 25.03
CA LYS A 317 4.55 -11.62 25.65
C LYS A 317 3.77 -10.33 25.37
N LEU A 318 4.30 -9.47 24.51
CA LEU A 318 3.62 -8.24 24.09
C LEU A 318 2.55 -8.47 23.01
N ASP A 319 2.33 -9.71 22.58
CA ASP A 319 1.28 -10.07 21.64
C ASP A 319 -0.14 -9.86 22.18
N ASP A 320 -0.33 -9.99 23.50
CA ASP A 320 -1.59 -9.75 24.20
C ASP A 320 -1.78 -8.29 24.66
N VAL A 321 -0.83 -7.40 24.34
CA VAL A 321 -0.86 -5.99 24.74
C VAL A 321 -1.52 -5.13 23.65
N ASP A 322 -2.44 -4.25 24.03
CA ASP A 322 -3.13 -3.36 23.10
C ASP A 322 -2.28 -2.14 22.73
N TYR A 323 -1.50 -1.63 23.69
CA TYR A 323 -0.71 -0.40 23.56
C TYR A 323 0.71 -0.52 24.12
N ALA A 324 1.70 0.02 23.42
CA ALA A 324 3.06 0.16 23.91
C ALA A 324 3.59 1.58 23.72
N LEU A 325 4.19 2.13 24.77
CA LEU A 325 4.88 3.41 24.76
C LEU A 325 6.34 3.19 25.17
N GLY A 326 7.27 3.62 24.32
CA GLY A 326 8.70 3.60 24.59
C GLY A 326 9.32 4.97 24.34
N LEU A 327 9.56 5.74 25.41
CA LEU A 327 10.20 7.06 25.33
C LEU A 327 11.60 7.00 25.92
N TYR A 328 12.59 7.04 25.04
CA TYR A 328 13.98 6.74 25.37
C TYR A 328 14.86 7.97 25.30
N ASP A 329 16.04 7.87 25.89
CA ASP A 329 17.06 8.91 25.77
C ASP A 329 17.77 8.84 24.42
N LYS A 330 18.28 9.98 23.94
CA LYS A 330 19.02 10.08 22.67
C LYS A 330 20.19 9.09 22.61
N GLN A 331 20.85 8.86 23.73
CA GLN A 331 21.98 7.94 23.83
C GLN A 331 21.52 6.49 23.58
N GLN A 332 20.40 6.07 24.17
CA GLN A 332 19.85 4.72 23.96
C GLN A 332 19.46 4.50 22.49
N LEU A 333 18.88 5.50 21.83
CA LEU A 333 18.50 5.40 20.41
C LEU A 333 19.65 5.61 19.41
N ALA A 334 20.82 6.04 19.90
CA ALA A 334 22.05 6.12 19.12
C ALA A 334 22.89 4.83 19.21
N GLU A 335 22.53 3.90 20.11
CA GLU A 335 23.19 2.60 20.19
C GLU A 335 22.96 1.78 18.91
N PRO A 336 23.93 0.97 18.47
CA PRO A 336 23.74 0.07 17.34
C PRO A 336 22.56 -0.88 17.60
N ALA A 337 21.70 -1.05 16.59
CA ALA A 337 20.49 -1.88 16.62
C ALA A 337 19.27 -1.28 17.34
N ALA A 338 19.33 -0.06 17.87
CA ALA A 338 18.16 0.56 18.49
C ALA A 338 17.00 0.72 17.49
N PHE A 339 17.26 1.14 16.24
CA PHE A 339 16.23 1.27 15.21
C PHE A 339 15.63 -0.09 14.84
N TYR A 340 16.48 -1.12 14.78
CA TYR A 340 16.05 -2.51 14.60
C TYR A 340 15.11 -2.97 15.72
N ASP A 341 15.48 -2.75 16.98
CA ASP A 341 14.74 -3.21 18.15
C ASP A 341 13.36 -2.55 18.26
N LEU A 342 13.30 -1.24 17.98
CA LEU A 342 12.05 -0.48 17.92
C LEU A 342 11.04 -1.13 16.96
N ILE A 343 11.50 -1.53 15.78
CA ILE A 343 10.64 -2.09 14.73
C ILE A 343 10.21 -3.51 15.10
N VAL A 344 11.13 -4.36 15.55
CA VAL A 344 10.82 -5.73 15.96
C VAL A 344 9.83 -5.77 17.13
N GLY A 345 10.01 -4.87 18.09
CA GLY A 345 9.11 -4.73 19.22
C GLY A 345 7.73 -4.24 18.80
N ALA A 346 7.67 -3.19 17.96
CA ALA A 346 6.42 -2.67 17.42
C ALA A 346 5.60 -3.73 16.67
N LEU A 347 6.25 -4.57 15.86
CA LEU A 347 5.60 -5.64 15.11
C LEU A 347 4.92 -6.69 16.02
N THR A 348 5.41 -6.88 17.24
CA THR A 348 4.82 -7.81 18.21
C THR A 348 3.48 -7.29 18.73
N VAL A 349 3.43 -6.00 19.09
CA VAL A 349 2.23 -5.32 19.60
C VAL A 349 1.20 -5.05 18.50
N LEU A 350 1.64 -4.73 17.28
CA LEU A 350 0.73 -4.33 16.20
C LEU A 350 -0.04 -5.49 15.57
N LYS A 351 0.27 -6.73 15.90
CA LYS A 351 -0.41 -7.90 15.35
C LYS A 351 -1.91 -7.84 15.66
N SER A 352 -2.74 -7.90 14.62
CA SER A 352 -4.20 -7.81 14.72
C SER A 352 -4.86 -8.56 13.56
N PRO A 353 -6.04 -9.15 13.74
CA PRO A 353 -6.81 -9.77 12.65
C PRO A 353 -7.19 -8.79 11.54
N GLU A 354 -7.48 -7.52 11.88
CA GLU A 354 -7.77 -6.45 10.92
C GLU A 354 -6.51 -5.94 10.20
N GLY A 355 -5.34 -6.35 10.70
CA GLY A 355 -4.03 -5.93 10.24
C GLY A 355 -3.58 -4.60 10.85
N PHE A 356 -2.47 -4.08 10.34
CA PHE A 356 -1.82 -2.90 10.92
C PHE A 356 -1.11 -2.01 9.91
N LEU A 357 -0.81 -0.79 10.31
CA LEU A 357 0.09 0.13 9.61
C LEU A 357 1.19 0.61 10.56
N LEU A 358 2.44 0.28 10.25
CA LEU A 358 3.63 0.75 10.95
C LEU A 358 4.40 1.73 10.06
N VAL A 359 4.71 2.92 10.58
CA VAL A 359 5.66 3.85 9.96
C VAL A 359 6.91 3.93 10.84
N ALA A 360 8.05 3.53 10.30
CA ALA A 360 9.35 3.54 10.96
C ALA A 360 10.27 4.57 10.30
N ILE A 361 10.66 5.60 11.05
CA ILE A 361 11.38 6.76 10.54
C ILE A 361 12.79 6.78 11.14
N ALA A 362 13.81 6.60 10.30
CA ALA A 362 15.19 6.86 10.67
C ALA A 362 15.45 8.38 10.58
N ASP A 363 15.71 9.02 11.71
CA ASP A 363 16.01 10.45 11.80
C ASP A 363 17.42 10.72 11.24
N PRO A 364 17.60 11.62 10.26
CA PRO A 364 18.91 11.92 9.69
C PRO A 364 19.92 12.49 10.69
N LYS A 365 19.45 13.02 11.84
CA LYS A 365 20.31 13.54 12.92
C LYS A 365 20.86 12.43 13.82
N VAL A 366 20.25 11.24 13.79
CA VAL A 366 20.67 10.06 14.58
C VAL A 366 21.10 8.99 13.60
N GLN A 367 22.40 8.68 13.56
CA GLN A 367 22.95 7.76 12.56
C GLN A 367 22.34 6.36 12.70
N ALA A 368 21.42 6.01 11.79
CA ALA A 368 21.01 4.63 11.55
C ALA A 368 21.82 4.10 10.36
N SER A 369 22.63 3.08 10.61
CA SER A 369 23.47 2.50 9.54
C SER A 369 22.62 1.76 8.50
N VAL A 370 23.11 1.67 7.27
CA VAL A 370 22.43 0.89 6.22
C VAL A 370 22.27 -0.57 6.64
N SER A 371 23.27 -1.14 7.33
CA SER A 371 23.20 -2.52 7.86
C SER A 371 22.15 -2.70 8.95
N GLU A 372 21.90 -1.69 9.77
CA GLU A 372 20.85 -1.73 10.79
C GLU A 372 19.46 -1.70 10.16
N ILE A 373 19.24 -0.83 9.18
CA ILE A 373 18.00 -0.83 8.40
C ILE A 373 17.85 -2.18 7.69
N ASP A 374 18.93 -2.75 7.13
CA ASP A 374 18.90 -4.07 6.46
C ASP A 374 18.45 -5.17 7.41
N ALA A 375 19.04 -5.22 8.60
CA ALA A 375 18.64 -6.14 9.65
C ALA A 375 17.15 -5.99 9.99
N ALA A 376 16.65 -4.75 10.06
CA ALA A 376 15.26 -4.51 10.44
C ALA A 376 14.26 -4.94 9.36
N VAL A 377 14.59 -4.68 8.10
CA VAL A 377 13.80 -5.17 6.96
C VAL A 377 13.84 -6.70 6.88
N ARG A 378 15.01 -7.34 7.10
CA ARG A 378 15.12 -8.80 7.18
C ARG A 378 14.27 -9.40 8.30
N ALA A 379 14.33 -8.83 9.50
CA ALA A 379 13.52 -9.31 10.62
C ALA A 379 12.03 -9.14 10.34
N THR A 380 11.63 -8.05 9.69
CA THR A 380 10.24 -7.83 9.27
C THR A 380 9.77 -8.91 8.28
N LEU A 381 10.58 -9.22 7.26
CA LEU A 381 10.29 -10.28 6.30
C LEU A 381 10.17 -11.66 6.99
N GLN A 382 11.05 -11.95 7.95
CA GLN A 382 11.01 -13.19 8.71
C GLN A 382 9.76 -13.28 9.59
N LYS A 383 9.44 -12.21 10.34
CA LYS A 383 8.28 -12.15 11.24
C LYS A 383 6.96 -12.28 10.47
N LEU A 384 6.92 -11.75 9.24
CA LEU A 384 5.74 -11.79 8.38
C LEU A 384 5.73 -12.93 7.37
N SER A 385 6.72 -13.84 7.39
CA SER A 385 6.90 -14.92 6.41
C SER A 385 5.62 -15.72 6.11
N GLY A 386 4.78 -15.98 7.13
CA GLY A 386 3.51 -16.69 6.96
C GLY A 386 2.35 -15.87 6.37
N VAL A 387 2.50 -14.55 6.26
CA VAL A 387 1.48 -13.60 5.77
C VAL A 387 2.06 -12.57 4.78
N LEU A 388 3.21 -12.86 4.15
CA LEU A 388 3.87 -11.95 3.21
C LEU A 388 2.97 -11.58 2.02
N ASP A 389 2.17 -12.54 1.57
CA ASP A 389 1.19 -12.34 0.49
C ASP A 389 0.14 -11.26 0.78
N ASP A 390 -0.11 -10.97 2.06
CA ASP A 390 -1.06 -9.95 2.54
C ASP A 390 -0.33 -8.74 3.16
N SER A 391 1.00 -8.70 3.13
CA SER A 391 1.81 -7.69 3.80
C SER A 391 2.59 -6.86 2.78
N LEU A 392 2.32 -5.56 2.74
CA LEU A 392 3.05 -4.61 1.92
C LEU A 392 4.21 -4.03 2.73
N ILE A 393 5.43 -4.21 2.26
CA ILE A 393 6.64 -3.65 2.85
C ILE A 393 7.23 -2.64 1.87
N VAL A 394 7.46 -1.41 2.33
CA VAL A 394 7.97 -0.30 1.53
C VAL A 394 9.16 0.32 2.23
N VAL A 395 10.27 0.50 1.49
CA VAL A 395 11.48 1.15 1.97
C VAL A 395 11.74 2.39 1.12
N VAL A 396 11.68 3.56 1.74
CA VAL A 396 11.97 4.87 1.12
C VAL A 396 13.33 5.34 1.63
N ARG A 397 14.28 5.61 0.72
CA ARG A 397 15.63 6.05 1.09
C ARG A 397 16.14 7.19 0.21
N SER A 398 16.83 8.15 0.81
CA SER A 398 17.69 9.10 0.08
C SER A 398 19.02 9.27 0.81
N ASP A 399 20.05 9.61 0.04
CA ASP A 399 21.40 9.89 0.57
C ASP A 399 21.54 11.37 0.92
N ALA A 400 22.24 11.65 2.03
CA ALA A 400 22.54 13.01 2.49
C ALA A 400 23.47 13.81 1.55
N ARG A 401 24.13 13.12 0.60
CA ARG A 401 25.14 13.70 -0.28
C ARG A 401 24.51 14.14 -1.59
N ASP A 402 23.97 15.34 -1.59
CA ASP A 402 24.33 16.37 -2.56
C ASP A 402 23.59 17.67 -2.23
N VAL A 403 24.21 18.81 -2.53
CA VAL A 403 23.67 20.17 -2.34
C VAL A 403 22.54 20.46 -3.36
N GLY A 404 21.79 19.43 -3.76
CA GLY A 404 20.78 19.43 -4.82
C GLY A 404 19.69 18.40 -4.58
N SER A 405 18.56 18.60 -5.25
CA SER A 405 17.36 17.77 -5.17
C SER A 405 17.64 16.30 -5.54
N SER A 406 17.91 15.45 -4.55
CA SER A 406 18.00 14.01 -4.79
C SER A 406 16.61 13.38 -4.70
N PHE A 407 16.24 12.61 -5.72
CA PHE A 407 15.08 11.72 -5.63
C PHE A 407 15.32 10.71 -4.51
N ALA A 408 14.27 10.26 -3.83
CA ALA A 408 14.37 9.08 -2.98
C ALA A 408 14.09 7.82 -3.81
N THR A 409 14.75 6.72 -3.52
CA THR A 409 14.34 5.41 -4.03
C THR A 409 13.21 4.87 -3.18
N VAL A 410 12.29 4.14 -3.80
CA VAL A 410 11.19 3.43 -3.14
C VAL A 410 11.23 1.99 -3.59
N HIS A 411 11.63 1.09 -2.69
CA HIS A 411 11.64 -0.35 -2.90
C HIS A 411 10.40 -0.95 -2.25
N ALA A 412 9.71 -1.86 -2.94
CA ALA A 412 8.51 -2.49 -2.36
C ALA A 412 8.30 -3.95 -2.76
N ILE A 413 7.69 -4.70 -1.85
CA ILE A 413 7.22 -6.08 -2.05
C ILE A 413 5.84 -6.27 -1.40
N GLY A 414 5.02 -7.16 -1.95
CA GLY A 414 3.69 -7.49 -1.43
C GLY A 414 2.56 -6.92 -2.28
N PRO A 415 1.33 -6.83 -1.75
CA PRO A 415 0.15 -6.41 -2.51
C PRO A 415 0.30 -5.04 -3.17
N MET A 416 -0.09 -4.97 -4.44
CA MET A 416 -0.05 -3.80 -5.33
C MET A 416 1.33 -3.16 -5.55
N SER A 417 2.42 -3.75 -5.05
CA SER A 417 3.77 -3.17 -5.17
C SER A 417 4.23 -2.93 -6.61
N HIS A 418 3.70 -3.67 -7.59
CA HIS A 418 3.91 -3.45 -9.04
C HIS A 418 3.47 -2.07 -9.55
N LEU A 419 2.65 -1.33 -8.80
CA LEU A 419 2.29 0.05 -9.12
C LEU A 419 3.44 1.04 -8.90
N LEU A 420 4.48 0.64 -8.17
CA LEU A 420 5.70 1.42 -8.01
C LEU A 420 6.63 1.15 -9.19
N HIS A 421 6.52 2.01 -10.20
CA HIS A 421 7.39 1.99 -11.36
C HIS A 421 7.69 3.41 -11.84
N ARG A 422 8.87 3.66 -12.40
CA ARG A 422 9.27 4.98 -12.95
C ARG A 422 9.43 6.03 -11.84
N VAL A 423 8.97 7.25 -12.08
CA VAL A 423 9.11 8.42 -11.20
C VAL A 423 7.73 8.91 -10.76
N HIS A 424 7.53 9.03 -9.46
CA HIS A 424 6.30 9.55 -8.86
C HIS A 424 6.59 10.78 -7.98
N ASN A 425 5.59 11.64 -7.78
CA ASN A 425 5.69 12.70 -6.76
C ASN A 425 5.54 12.10 -5.36
N GLN A 426 6.12 12.73 -4.34
CA GLN A 426 6.02 12.23 -2.96
C GLN A 426 4.60 11.99 -2.45
N THR A 427 3.63 12.78 -2.93
CA THR A 427 2.20 12.59 -2.63
C THR A 427 1.67 11.23 -3.07
N PHE A 428 2.22 10.64 -4.13
CA PHE A 428 1.81 9.34 -4.64
C PHE A 428 2.00 8.21 -3.62
N LEU A 429 3.03 8.27 -2.78
CA LEU A 429 3.34 7.21 -1.81
C LEU A 429 2.13 6.89 -0.92
N THR A 430 1.49 7.93 -0.39
CA THR A 430 0.29 7.80 0.44
C THR A 430 -0.90 7.27 -0.35
N HIS A 431 -1.14 7.75 -1.59
CA HIS A 431 -2.24 7.24 -2.43
C HIS A 431 -2.05 5.77 -2.80
N PHE A 432 -0.82 5.38 -3.13
CA PHE A 432 -0.45 4.00 -3.40
C PHE A 432 -0.74 3.09 -2.20
N ILE A 433 -0.26 3.46 -1.00
CA ILE A 433 -0.51 2.70 0.23
C ILE A 433 -2.01 2.65 0.53
N SER A 434 -2.70 3.79 0.38
CA SER A 434 -4.14 3.91 0.63
C SER A 434 -4.95 2.99 -0.29
N TYR A 435 -4.56 2.89 -1.56
CA TYR A 435 -5.16 1.96 -2.52
C TYR A 435 -4.85 0.50 -2.17
N ALA A 436 -3.58 0.17 -1.95
CA ALA A 436 -3.15 -1.19 -1.63
C ALA A 436 -3.83 -1.74 -0.37
N ALA A 437 -3.95 -0.93 0.67
CA ALA A 437 -4.55 -1.31 1.95
C ALA A 437 -6.08 -1.18 1.99
N ARG A 438 -6.70 -0.53 0.98
CA ARG A 438 -8.11 -0.10 0.98
C ARG A 438 -8.44 0.67 2.26
N ILE A 439 -7.80 1.81 2.41
CA ILE A 439 -8.05 2.78 3.48
C ILE A 439 -8.28 4.15 2.87
N GLY A 440 -8.75 5.13 3.66
CA GLY A 440 -8.98 6.49 3.17
C GLY A 440 -10.00 6.52 2.03
N ARG A 441 -9.67 7.21 0.94
CA ARG A 441 -10.56 7.34 -0.24
C ARG A 441 -10.85 6.02 -0.95
N PHE A 442 -10.04 4.99 -0.73
CA PHE A 442 -10.17 3.68 -1.37
C PHE A 442 -10.76 2.61 -0.45
N ARG A 443 -11.31 2.99 0.72
CA ARG A 443 -11.86 2.03 1.69
C ARG A 443 -12.96 1.15 1.10
N ASP A 444 -13.87 1.77 0.36
CA ASP A 444 -15.08 1.11 -0.15
C ASP A 444 -14.90 0.67 -1.63
N ALA A 445 -13.67 0.70 -2.14
CA ALA A 445 -13.37 0.25 -3.50
C ALA A 445 -13.43 -1.28 -3.58
N ASP A 446 -14.53 -1.80 -4.13
CA ASP A 446 -14.58 -3.19 -4.56
C ASP A 446 -13.73 -3.36 -5.82
N LEU A 447 -12.82 -4.34 -5.78
CA LEU A 447 -11.80 -4.59 -6.82
C LEU A 447 -12.39 -4.89 -8.21
N THR A 448 -13.70 -5.06 -8.30
CA THR A 448 -14.44 -5.43 -9.51
C THR A 448 -14.94 -4.26 -10.35
N ASN A 449 -14.89 -2.99 -9.91
CA ASN A 449 -15.27 -1.88 -10.79
C ASN A 449 -14.74 -0.51 -10.34
N LEU A 450 -14.10 0.18 -11.29
CA LEU A 450 -13.75 1.62 -11.31
C LEU A 450 -12.63 2.13 -10.39
N ILE A 451 -11.40 2.10 -10.93
CA ILE A 451 -10.56 3.31 -10.95
C ILE A 451 -10.31 3.79 -12.39
N LEU A 452 -10.50 2.93 -13.39
CA LEU A 452 -10.36 3.29 -14.81
C LEU A 452 -11.62 3.91 -15.47
N GLN A 453 -12.73 4.14 -14.75
CA GLN A 453 -13.87 4.92 -15.30
C GLN A 453 -14.16 6.23 -14.54
N ILE A 454 -13.24 6.72 -13.70
CA ILE A 454 -13.35 8.04 -13.04
C ILE A 454 -12.50 9.11 -13.76
N ILE A 455 -12.06 8.85 -15.00
CA ILE A 455 -11.43 9.86 -15.85
C ILE A 455 -12.20 9.96 -17.16
#